data_AF-A0A1B6HJJ6-F1
#
_entry.id   AF-A0A1B6HJJ6-F1
#
_cell.length_a   1.000
_cell.length_b   1.000
_cell.length_c   1.000
_cell.angle_alpha   90.00
_cell.angle_beta   90.00
_cell.angle_gamma   90.00
#
_symmetry.space_group_name_H-M   'P 1'
#
loop_
_entity.id
_entity.type
_entity.pdbx_description
1 polymer ?
#
loop_
_entity_poly.entity_id
_entity_poly.type
_entity_poly.pdbx_seq_one_letter_code
_entity_poly.pdbx_strand_id
1 'polypeptide(L)'
;MNIFLPRTPGTVRVDRYMVRLPFKNTSTHLGSSKVHAESRLYSLERKLHAPTNVEYYNLYSDFIQDYLSLGHMQGCPTPDLSTPHYFLPYHGVFKAQSSTTKLRVVFDASAKTSSGLSLNDTLLTGPKLQNNICDILLRFRLQNVVFSCDIRQMYRQIKAHPDDQHFQLILWRDHPTDLMSTFKLTTVTYGLNCSPYLAIKTLHQLAEDEGHRYPHAAEILKHQSYVDDLNCSPYL
;
A
#
# COMPACT_ATOMS: atom_id res chain seq x y z
N MET A 1 -15.59 -13.85 1.81
CA MET A 1 -15.01 -12.57 2.24
C MET A 1 -15.49 -11.53 1.23
N ASN A 2 -16.53 -10.76 1.57
CA ASN A 2 -17.04 -9.70 0.69
C ASN A 2 -16.13 -8.48 0.87
N ILE A 3 -15.13 -8.36 0.00
CA ILE A 3 -14.02 -7.42 0.15
C ILE A 3 -14.36 -6.04 -0.45
N PHE A 4 -15.37 -5.95 -1.32
CA PHE A 4 -15.66 -4.76 -2.11
C PHE A 4 -17.03 -4.18 -1.80
N LEU A 5 -17.09 -2.86 -1.60
CA LEU A 5 -18.35 -2.12 -1.57
C LEU A 5 -18.69 -1.70 -3.01
N PRO A 6 -19.88 -2.04 -3.54
CA PRO A 6 -20.27 -1.70 -4.90
C PRO A 6 -20.46 -0.19 -5.08
N ARG A 7 -20.26 0.28 -6.33
CA ARG A 7 -20.48 1.67 -6.72
C ARG A 7 -21.96 2.04 -6.55
N THR A 8 -22.26 3.11 -5.82
CA THR A 8 -23.59 3.75 -5.85
C THR A 8 -23.77 4.54 -7.16
N PRO A 9 -24.83 4.30 -7.95
CA PRO A 9 -25.10 5.09 -9.15
C PRO A 9 -25.69 6.46 -8.76
N GLY A 10 -25.10 7.56 -9.26
CA GLY A 10 -25.74 8.89 -9.23
C GLY A 10 -24.94 10.05 -8.66
N THR A 11 -23.72 9.86 -8.16
CA THR A 11 -22.91 10.95 -7.58
C THR A 11 -21.58 11.10 -8.32
N VAL A 12 -21.17 12.35 -8.50
CA VAL A 12 -19.94 12.83 -9.16
C VAL A 12 -18.79 11.80 -9.07
N ARG A 13 -18.26 11.40 -10.25
CA ARG A 13 -17.14 10.46 -10.43
C ARG A 13 -15.98 10.77 -9.48
N VAL A 14 -15.82 9.98 -8.42
CA VAL A 14 -14.49 9.68 -7.87
C VAL A 14 -14.50 8.28 -7.25
N ASP A 15 -13.58 7.35 -7.50
CA ASP A 15 -12.91 6.88 -8.74
C ASP A 15 -12.00 5.67 -8.42
N ARG A 16 -12.23 4.94 -7.32
CA ARG A 16 -11.33 3.87 -6.81
C ARG A 16 -12.10 2.80 -6.04
N TYR A 17 -11.63 1.56 -6.11
CA TYR A 17 -12.16 0.47 -5.27
C TYR A 17 -11.78 0.68 -3.80
N MET A 18 -12.65 0.22 -2.90
CA MET A 18 -12.43 0.24 -1.46
C MET A 18 -12.46 -1.17 -0.89
N VAL A 19 -11.52 -1.47 0.02
CA VAL A 19 -11.37 -2.80 0.61
C VAL A 19 -11.29 -2.76 2.13
N ARG A 20 -11.77 -3.84 2.78
CA ARG A 20 -11.54 -4.12 4.21
C ARG A 20 -10.22 -4.87 4.42
N LEU A 21 -9.57 -4.65 5.56
CA LEU A 21 -8.45 -5.48 6.01
C LEU A 21 -8.97 -6.86 6.44
N PRO A 22 -8.38 -7.95 5.93
CA PRO A 22 -8.90 -9.30 6.14
C PRO A 22 -8.46 -9.88 7.50
N PHE A 23 -9.03 -9.41 8.61
CA PHE A 23 -8.69 -9.91 9.94
C PHE A 23 -9.04 -11.40 10.10
N LYS A 24 -8.18 -12.13 10.81
CA LYS A 24 -8.49 -13.48 11.33
C LYS A 24 -9.60 -13.34 12.38
N ASN A 25 -10.56 -14.27 12.40
CA ASN A 25 -11.73 -14.27 13.31
C ASN A 25 -11.39 -14.18 14.82
N THR A 26 -10.10 -14.30 15.18
CA THR A 26 -9.53 -14.04 16.51
C THR A 26 -8.97 -12.62 16.59
N SER A 27 -9.82 -11.59 16.47
CA SER A 27 -9.39 -10.19 16.64
C SER A 27 -9.26 -9.80 18.11
N THR A 28 -8.26 -10.35 18.81
CA THR A 28 -7.95 -10.03 20.22
C THR A 28 -6.52 -10.55 20.49
N HIS A 29 -5.43 -9.80 20.71
CA HIS A 29 -5.20 -8.51 21.30
C HIS A 29 -3.91 -7.92 20.70
N LEU A 30 -4.01 -6.96 19.77
CA LEU A 30 -2.83 -6.16 19.43
C LEU A 30 -2.44 -5.34 20.66
N GLY A 31 -1.18 -5.42 21.06
CA GLY A 31 -0.63 -4.57 22.10
C GLY A 31 -0.33 -3.16 21.57
N SER A 32 0.30 -2.34 22.41
CA SER A 32 0.78 -1.03 21.97
C SER A 32 1.93 -1.19 20.98
N SER A 33 1.85 -0.53 19.83
CA SER A 33 2.95 -0.43 18.84
C SER A 33 3.57 0.96 18.78
N LYS A 34 2.98 1.95 19.45
CA LYS A 34 3.38 3.37 19.37
C LYS A 34 4.83 3.58 19.77
N VAL A 35 5.25 3.00 20.91
CA VAL A 35 6.62 3.13 21.43
C VAL A 35 7.65 2.60 20.43
N HIS A 36 7.35 1.50 19.73
CA HIS A 36 8.24 0.96 18.72
C HIS A 36 8.30 1.88 17.48
N ALA A 37 7.16 2.40 17.04
CA ALA A 37 7.10 3.35 15.93
C ALA A 37 7.87 4.65 16.25
N GLU A 38 7.73 5.20 17.46
CA GLU A 38 8.49 6.36 17.96
C GLU A 38 10.00 6.10 17.92
N SER A 39 10.45 4.97 18.47
CA SER A 39 11.86 4.60 18.45
C SER A 39 12.44 4.49 17.04
N ARG A 40 11.65 4.02 16.08
CA ARG A 40 12.04 3.95 14.66
C ARG A 40 12.10 5.33 14.03
N LEU A 41 11.13 6.19 14.34
CA LEU A 41 11.13 7.58 13.87
C LEU A 41 12.34 8.35 14.41
N TYR A 42 12.66 8.28 15.71
CA TYR A 42 13.86 8.94 16.26
C TYR A 42 15.16 8.45 15.60
N SER A 43 15.22 7.17 15.25
CA SER A 43 16.37 6.60 14.53
C SER A 43 16.45 7.08 13.09
N LEU A 44 15.30 7.31 12.44
CA LEU A 44 15.21 7.93 11.13
C LEU A 44 15.63 9.40 11.20
N GLU A 45 15.11 10.18 12.15
CA GLU A 45 15.45 11.60 12.35
C GLU A 45 16.95 11.82 12.49
N ARG A 46 17.63 11.04 13.34
CA ARG A 46 19.10 11.12 13.47
C ARG A 46 19.83 10.92 12.14
N LYS A 47 19.31 10.07 11.25
CA LYS A 47 19.88 9.87 9.92
C LYS A 47 19.53 11.01 8.96
N LEU A 48 18.30 11.52 9.01
CA LEU A 48 17.83 12.59 8.15
C LEU A 48 18.58 13.90 8.43
N HIS A 49 18.80 14.23 9.69
CA HIS A 49 19.50 15.46 10.11
C HIS A 49 21.01 15.34 10.21
N ALA A 50 21.60 14.22 9.78
CA ALA A 50 23.05 14.13 9.64
C ALA A 50 23.52 15.10 8.54
N PRO A 51 24.58 15.90 8.75
CA PRO A 51 25.03 16.91 7.77
C PRO A 51 25.31 16.37 6.36
N THR A 52 25.64 15.08 6.25
CA THR A 52 25.93 14.40 4.98
C THR A 52 24.68 13.99 4.20
N ASN A 53 23.47 14.10 4.78
CA ASN A 53 22.26 13.44 4.28
C ASN A 53 21.16 14.43 3.83
N VAL A 54 21.53 15.64 3.42
CA VAL A 54 20.57 16.68 2.98
C VAL A 54 19.67 16.20 1.84
N GLU A 55 20.21 15.50 0.84
CA GLU A 55 19.39 14.92 -0.26
C GLU A 55 18.37 13.91 0.28
N TYR A 56 18.77 13.09 1.26
CA TYR A 56 17.91 12.08 1.85
C TYR A 56 16.78 12.70 2.69
N TYR A 57 17.05 13.81 3.40
CA TYR A 57 16.00 14.60 4.07
C TYR A 57 14.99 15.16 3.08
N ASN A 58 15.44 15.83 2.02
CA ASN A 58 14.56 16.45 1.03
C ASN A 58 13.66 15.40 0.36
N LEU A 59 14.22 14.27 -0.07
CA LEU A 59 13.44 13.17 -0.65
C LEU A 59 12.37 12.63 0.31
N TYR A 60 12.65 12.62 1.61
CA TYR A 60 11.69 12.19 2.63
C TYR A 60 10.57 13.20 2.84
N SER A 61 10.92 14.48 2.94
CA SER A 61 9.94 15.54 3.10
C SER A 61 9.01 15.58 1.86
N ASP A 62 9.58 15.48 0.66
CA ASP A 62 8.83 15.36 -0.60
C ASP A 62 7.89 14.14 -0.59
N PHE A 63 8.38 12.97 -0.15
CA PHE A 63 7.54 11.76 -0.04
C PHE A 63 6.33 11.97 0.88
N ILE A 64 6.54 12.61 2.04
CA ILE A 64 5.46 12.89 3.00
C ILE A 64 4.47 13.88 2.40
N GLN A 65 4.95 14.96 1.77
CA GLN A 65 4.07 15.94 1.13
C GLN A 65 3.28 15.34 -0.03
N ASP A 66 3.90 14.50 -0.86
CA ASP A 66 3.24 13.76 -1.93
C ASP A 66 2.14 12.83 -1.40
N TYR A 67 2.38 12.14 -0.27
CA TYR A 67 1.37 11.28 0.33
C TYR A 67 0.15 12.07 0.84
N LEU A 68 0.37 13.26 1.39
CA LEU A 68 -0.70 14.15 1.83
C LEU A 68 -1.47 14.75 0.65
N SER A 69 -0.76 15.32 -0.33
CA SER A 69 -1.34 16.01 -1.48
C SER A 69 -2.18 15.07 -2.36
N LEU A 70 -1.73 13.82 -2.54
CA LEU A 70 -2.45 12.78 -3.27
C LEU A 70 -3.57 12.13 -2.45
N GLY A 71 -3.75 12.53 -1.18
CA GLY A 71 -4.75 11.96 -0.28
C GLY A 71 -4.53 10.48 0.01
N HIS A 72 -3.28 10.00 -0.03
CA HIS A 72 -2.86 8.66 0.39
C HIS A 72 -2.68 8.55 1.90
N MET A 73 -2.53 9.69 2.58
CA MET A 73 -2.64 9.80 4.02
C MET A 73 -3.37 11.07 4.42
N GLN A 74 -3.80 11.12 5.68
CA GLN A 74 -4.49 12.26 6.27
C GLN A 74 -3.97 12.49 7.69
N GLY A 75 -3.88 13.76 8.10
CA GLY A 75 -3.62 14.11 9.50
C GLY A 75 -4.70 13.52 10.44
N CYS A 76 -4.26 12.99 11.56
CA CYS A 76 -5.12 12.40 12.60
C CYS A 76 -4.67 12.96 13.97
N PRO A 77 -5.01 14.22 14.29
CA PRO A 77 -4.52 14.88 15.50
C PRO A 77 -5.04 14.23 16.79
N THR A 78 -6.25 13.68 16.75
CA THR A 78 -6.91 13.00 17.87
C THR A 78 -7.26 11.56 17.46
N PRO A 79 -6.28 10.66 17.36
CA PRO A 79 -6.56 9.26 17.06
C PRO A 79 -7.32 8.65 18.24
N ASP A 80 -8.39 7.90 17.96
CA ASP A 80 -9.07 7.12 18.99
C ASP A 80 -8.20 5.92 19.36
N LEU A 81 -7.51 6.04 20.51
CA LEU A 81 -6.66 4.99 21.04
C LEU A 81 -7.43 4.02 21.96
N SER A 82 -8.74 4.23 22.16
CA SER A 82 -9.59 3.32 22.94
C SER A 82 -10.00 2.09 22.12
N THR A 83 -10.08 2.22 20.80
CA THR A 83 -10.28 1.11 19.87
C THR A 83 -8.97 0.42 19.53
N PRO A 84 -8.98 -0.86 19.11
CA PRO A 84 -7.81 -1.52 18.55
C PRO A 84 -7.18 -0.65 17.46
N HIS A 85 -5.86 -0.49 17.47
CA HIS A 85 -5.16 0.35 16.51
C HIS A 85 -3.72 -0.13 16.34
N TYR A 86 -3.05 0.37 15.31
CA TYR A 86 -1.67 0.00 15.04
C TYR A 86 -0.91 1.16 14.39
N PHE A 87 0.15 1.61 15.08
CA PHE A 87 1.18 2.47 14.51
C PHE A 87 2.18 1.62 13.74
N LEU A 88 2.21 1.79 12.41
CA LEU A 88 3.17 1.21 11.48
C LEU A 88 4.52 1.93 11.60
N PRO A 89 5.56 1.24 12.09
CA PRO A 89 6.92 1.72 11.89
C PRO A 89 7.27 1.68 10.39
N TYR A 90 8.17 2.55 9.96
CA TYR A 90 8.61 2.60 8.58
C TYR A 90 10.05 3.04 8.47
N HIS A 91 10.66 2.76 7.32
CA HIS A 91 12.03 3.17 7.01
C HIS A 91 12.20 3.37 5.50
N GLY A 92 13.31 3.99 5.12
CA GLY A 92 13.57 4.42 3.75
C GLY A 92 14.70 3.63 3.19
N VAL A 93 14.50 3.12 1.99
CA VAL A 93 15.52 2.48 1.20
C VAL A 93 15.96 3.50 0.15
N PHE A 94 17.14 4.07 0.35
CA PHE A 94 17.75 4.96 -0.62
C PHE A 94 18.44 4.15 -1.71
N LYS A 95 18.09 4.43 -2.96
CA LYS A 95 18.67 3.78 -4.15
C LYS A 95 19.28 4.85 -5.05
N ALA A 96 20.51 5.27 -4.75
CA ALA A 96 21.23 6.33 -5.47
C ALA A 96 21.31 6.08 -7.00
N GLN A 97 21.40 4.81 -7.41
CA GLN A 97 21.52 4.40 -8.82
C GLN A 97 20.16 4.21 -9.52
N SER A 98 19.03 4.41 -8.84
CA SER A 98 17.72 4.30 -9.46
C SER A 98 17.41 5.54 -10.30
N SER A 99 17.12 5.34 -11.59
CA SER A 99 16.69 6.41 -12.50
C SER A 99 15.27 6.90 -12.25
N THR A 100 14.41 6.08 -11.63
CA THR A 100 12.97 6.36 -11.48
C THR A 100 12.57 6.78 -10.06
N THR A 101 13.12 6.16 -9.01
CA THR A 101 12.73 6.48 -7.63
C THR A 101 13.91 6.30 -6.68
N LYS A 102 14.53 7.43 -6.31
CA LYS A 102 15.69 7.46 -5.40
C LYS A 102 15.35 7.06 -3.96
N LEU A 103 14.11 7.24 -3.51
CA LEU A 103 13.65 6.88 -2.15
C LEU A 103 12.40 5.99 -2.18
N ARG A 104 12.46 4.84 -1.52
CA ARG A 104 11.28 3.99 -1.25
C ARG A 104 11.04 3.85 0.25
N VAL A 105 9.91 4.34 0.76
CA VAL A 105 9.55 4.29 2.19
C VAL A 105 8.71 3.07 2.52
N VAL A 106 9.32 2.06 3.12
CA VAL A 106 8.72 0.76 3.44
C VAL A 106 8.04 0.80 4.81
N PHE A 107 6.77 0.43 4.85
CA PHE A 107 6.01 0.25 6.10
C PHE A 107 6.17 -1.19 6.62
N ASP A 108 6.37 -1.34 7.92
CA ASP A 108 6.62 -2.61 8.57
C ASP A 108 5.44 -3.06 9.43
N ALA A 109 4.53 -3.82 8.82
CA ALA A 109 3.41 -4.45 9.53
C ALA A 109 3.80 -5.76 10.24
N SER A 110 5.09 -6.16 10.20
CA SER A 110 5.61 -7.35 10.88
C SER A 110 6.27 -7.04 12.23
N ALA A 111 6.48 -5.76 12.53
CA ALA A 111 6.95 -5.31 13.84
C ALA A 111 6.03 -5.84 14.96
N LYS A 112 6.61 -6.38 16.03
CA LYS A 112 5.82 -6.91 17.14
C LYS A 112 5.35 -5.76 18.04
N THR A 113 4.11 -5.84 18.48
CA THR A 113 3.55 -4.98 19.53
C THR A 113 3.97 -5.46 20.92
N SER A 114 3.56 -4.73 21.97
CA SER A 114 3.77 -5.16 23.36
C SER A 114 3.14 -6.51 23.72
N SER A 115 2.20 -7.03 22.91
CA SER A 115 1.64 -8.38 23.10
C SER A 115 2.43 -9.49 22.40
N GLY A 116 3.51 -9.14 21.67
CA GLY A 116 4.30 -10.09 20.88
C GLY A 116 3.68 -10.46 19.52
N LEU A 117 2.48 -9.94 19.21
CA LEU A 117 1.83 -10.07 17.90
C LEU A 117 2.10 -8.84 17.04
N SER A 118 2.24 -9.04 15.72
CA SER A 118 2.28 -7.97 14.71
C SER A 118 0.92 -7.83 14.03
N LEU A 119 0.72 -6.75 13.28
CA LEU A 119 -0.47 -6.59 12.45
C LEU A 119 -0.59 -7.74 11.43
N ASN A 120 0.51 -8.12 10.79
CA ASN A 120 0.52 -9.25 9.84
C ASN A 120 0.12 -10.59 10.47
N ASP A 121 0.42 -10.81 11.76
CA ASP A 121 -0.02 -12.03 12.44
C ASP A 121 -1.55 -12.09 12.60
N THR A 122 -2.21 -10.93 12.66
CA THR A 122 -3.67 -10.81 12.79
C THR A 122 -4.42 -10.83 11.46
N LEU A 123 -3.72 -10.63 10.34
CA LEU A 123 -4.31 -10.55 9.00
C LEU A 123 -4.19 -11.87 8.24
N LEU A 124 -5.22 -12.20 7.47
CA LEU A 124 -5.22 -13.28 6.49
C LEU A 124 -4.50 -12.81 5.22
N THR A 125 -3.41 -13.48 4.87
CA THR A 125 -2.65 -13.20 3.63
C THR A 125 -3.51 -13.33 2.37
N GLY A 126 -4.52 -14.21 2.39
CA GLY A 126 -5.30 -14.59 1.22
C GLY A 126 -4.59 -15.63 0.34
N PRO A 127 -5.33 -16.30 -0.56
CA PRO A 127 -4.74 -17.24 -1.51
C PRO A 127 -3.83 -16.54 -2.53
N LYS A 128 -2.84 -17.26 -3.06
CA LYS A 128 -1.97 -16.73 -4.12
C LYS A 128 -2.76 -16.60 -5.42
N LEU A 129 -3.06 -15.36 -5.82
CA LEU A 129 -3.72 -15.04 -7.10
C LEU A 129 -2.73 -14.61 -8.19
N GLN A 130 -1.45 -14.43 -7.83
CA GLN A 130 -0.45 -13.98 -8.77
C GLN A 130 -0.20 -15.03 -9.86
N ASN A 131 -0.35 -14.61 -11.11
CA ASN A 131 -0.01 -15.41 -12.27
C ASN A 131 1.46 -15.85 -12.21
N ASN A 132 1.74 -17.05 -12.72
CA ASN A 132 3.09 -17.57 -12.77
C ASN A 132 3.92 -16.76 -13.76
N ILE A 133 5.05 -16.22 -13.31
CA ILE A 133 5.95 -15.43 -14.14
C ILE A 133 6.46 -16.23 -15.35
N CYS A 134 6.70 -17.53 -15.20
CA CYS A 134 7.13 -18.38 -16.31
C CYS A 134 6.06 -18.45 -17.40
N ASP A 135 4.79 -18.58 -17.03
CA ASP A 135 3.68 -18.64 -17.99
C ASP A 135 3.55 -17.30 -18.74
N ILE A 136 3.74 -16.18 -18.04
CA ILE A 136 3.75 -14.84 -18.63
C ILE A 136 4.91 -14.70 -19.61
N LEU A 137 6.13 -15.09 -19.22
CA LEU A 137 7.33 -15.01 -20.06
C LEU A 137 7.23 -15.93 -21.29
N LEU A 138 6.63 -17.12 -21.17
CA LEU A 138 6.40 -18.01 -22.29
C LEU A 138 5.41 -17.40 -23.28
N ARG A 139 4.28 -16.86 -22.80
CA ARG A 139 3.31 -16.16 -23.64
C ARG A 139 3.94 -14.95 -24.33
N PHE A 140 4.77 -14.19 -23.61
CA PHE A 140 5.52 -13.05 -24.16
C PHE A 140 6.38 -13.49 -25.36
N ARG A 141 7.09 -14.60 -25.25
CA ARG A 141 7.95 -15.13 -26.34
C ARG A 141 7.19 -15.63 -27.57
N LEU A 142 5.90 -15.93 -27.44
CA LEU A 142 5.07 -16.37 -28.56
C LEU A 142 4.58 -15.19 -29.42
N GLN A 143 4.74 -13.95 -28.95
CA GLN A 143 4.23 -12.77 -29.63
C GLN A 143 5.37 -12.03 -30.35
N ASN A 144 5.11 -11.61 -31.59
CA ASN A 144 6.07 -10.81 -32.38
C ASN A 144 6.20 -9.37 -31.86
N VAL A 145 5.13 -8.85 -31.24
CA VAL A 145 5.07 -7.50 -30.66
C VAL A 145 4.33 -7.57 -29.34
N VAL A 146 4.92 -6.94 -28.31
CA VAL A 146 4.34 -6.82 -26.97
C VAL A 146 4.46 -5.38 -26.50
N PHE A 147 3.38 -4.87 -25.91
CA PHE A 147 3.36 -3.63 -25.16
C PHE A 147 3.47 -3.95 -23.67
N SER A 148 4.28 -3.17 -22.96
CA SER A 148 4.41 -3.24 -21.50
C SER A 148 3.83 -1.97 -20.89
N CYS A 149 3.06 -2.11 -19.83
CA CYS A 149 2.46 -1.00 -19.08
C CYS A 149 2.65 -1.24 -17.58
N ASP A 150 2.94 -0.18 -16.83
CA ASP A 150 3.03 -0.19 -15.38
C ASP A 150 1.78 0.46 -14.76
N ILE A 151 1.16 -0.22 -13.81
CA ILE A 151 0.07 0.35 -13.01
C ILE A 151 0.68 1.24 -11.92
N ARG A 152 0.85 2.51 -12.27
CA ARG A 152 1.44 3.52 -11.40
C ARG A 152 0.84 3.49 -9.99
N GLN A 153 1.69 3.17 -9.01
CA GLN A 153 1.33 3.12 -7.59
C GLN A 153 0.11 2.21 -7.31
N MET A 154 0.04 1.03 -7.94
CA MET A 154 -1.10 0.09 -7.89
C MET A 154 -1.80 0.01 -6.52
N TYR A 155 -1.06 -0.26 -5.43
CA TYR A 155 -1.65 -0.37 -4.09
C TYR A 155 -2.37 0.92 -3.64
N ARG A 156 -1.80 2.09 -3.96
CA ARG A 156 -2.37 3.39 -3.59
C ARG A 156 -3.61 3.75 -4.41
N GLN A 157 -3.87 3.04 -5.50
CA GLN A 157 -5.12 3.17 -6.25
C GLN A 157 -6.32 2.51 -5.55
N ILE A 158 -6.10 1.82 -4.43
CA ILE A 158 -7.13 1.09 -3.69
C ILE A 158 -7.30 1.75 -2.33
N LYS A 159 -8.52 2.15 -2.00
CA LYS A 159 -8.83 2.78 -0.71
C LYS A 159 -8.96 1.72 0.38
N ALA A 160 -8.36 1.99 1.53
CA ALA A 160 -8.64 1.25 2.75
C ALA A 160 -9.93 1.80 3.36
N HIS A 161 -10.82 0.91 3.78
CA HIS A 161 -12.07 1.29 4.42
C HIS A 161 -11.80 2.14 5.68
N PRO A 162 -12.55 3.23 5.93
CA PRO A 162 -12.34 4.11 7.08
C PRO A 162 -12.16 3.39 8.42
N ASP A 163 -13.01 2.42 8.69
CA ASP A 163 -12.95 1.57 9.89
C ASP A 163 -11.67 0.77 10.06
N ASP A 164 -10.86 0.56 9.01
CA ASP A 164 -9.62 -0.22 9.13
C ASP A 164 -8.37 0.69 9.03
N GLN A 165 -8.54 1.98 8.74
CA GLN A 165 -7.42 2.93 8.60
C GLN A 165 -6.67 3.15 9.92
N HIS A 166 -7.30 2.90 11.07
CA HIS A 166 -6.65 3.00 12.40
C HIS A 166 -5.62 1.90 12.67
N PHE A 167 -5.56 0.85 11.82
CA PHE A 167 -4.47 -0.11 11.82
C PHE A 167 -3.28 0.31 10.94
N GLN A 168 -3.36 1.49 10.32
CA GLN A 168 -2.34 2.05 9.45
C GLN A 168 -1.95 3.47 9.89
N LEU A 169 -1.75 3.67 11.20
CA LEU A 169 -1.28 4.95 11.74
C LEU A 169 0.23 5.08 11.55
N ILE A 170 0.72 6.28 11.30
CA ILE A 170 2.15 6.58 11.25
C ILE A 170 2.43 7.85 12.04
N LEU A 171 3.66 7.97 12.52
CA LEU A 171 4.15 9.14 13.24
C LEU A 171 5.13 9.90 12.36
N TRP A 172 5.01 11.22 12.29
CA TRP A 172 5.95 12.06 11.56
C TRP A 172 6.04 13.45 12.16
N ARG A 173 7.20 14.09 11.99
CA ARG A 173 7.43 15.52 12.20
C ARG A 173 8.59 15.97 11.30
N ASP A 174 8.56 17.22 10.86
CA ASP A 174 9.57 17.75 9.94
C ASP A 174 10.87 18.09 10.66
N HIS A 175 10.77 18.73 11.84
CA HIS A 175 11.92 19.04 12.67
C HIS A 175 11.89 18.30 14.03
N PRO A 176 13.04 17.92 14.62
CA PRO A 176 13.09 17.20 15.90
C PRO A 176 12.57 17.98 17.11
N THR A 177 12.36 19.29 16.98
CA THR A 177 11.74 20.15 18.00
C THR A 177 10.23 20.24 17.85
N ASP A 178 9.68 19.81 16.73
CA ASP A 178 8.25 19.89 16.47
C ASP A 178 7.50 18.84 17.28
N LEU A 179 6.23 19.14 17.52
CA LEU A 179 5.30 18.18 18.10
C LEU A 179 5.10 17.01 17.13
N MET A 180 5.23 15.80 17.66
CA MET A 180 5.05 14.59 16.86
C MET A 180 3.60 14.48 16.40
N SER A 181 3.41 14.49 15.09
CA SER A 181 2.09 14.41 14.46
C SER A 181 1.75 12.97 14.11
N THR A 182 0.47 12.63 14.22
CA THR A 182 -0.06 11.33 13.80
C THR A 182 -0.80 11.48 12.48
N PHE A 183 -0.56 10.55 11.57
CA PHE A 183 -1.24 10.44 10.28
C PHE A 183 -1.85 9.06 10.14
N LYS A 184 -2.93 8.94 9.37
CA LYS A 184 -3.53 7.66 8.98
C LYS A 184 -3.37 7.45 7.48
N LEU A 185 -2.93 6.27 7.06
CA LEU A 185 -2.90 5.90 5.65
C LEU A 185 -4.32 5.56 5.18
N THR A 186 -4.75 6.12 4.05
CA THR A 186 -6.12 5.99 3.54
C THR A 186 -6.26 4.96 2.41
N THR A 187 -5.15 4.42 1.94
CA THR A 187 -5.07 3.45 0.85
C THR A 187 -4.46 2.14 1.33
N VAL A 188 -4.54 1.10 0.50
CA VAL A 188 -3.79 -0.13 0.74
C VAL A 188 -2.30 0.19 0.69
N THR A 189 -1.61 -0.09 1.78
CA THR A 189 -0.16 0.13 1.86
C THR A 189 0.58 -1.17 1.64
N TYR A 190 1.74 -1.08 1.00
CA TYR A 190 2.62 -2.24 0.87
C TYR A 190 3.38 -2.47 2.19
N GLY A 191 3.60 -3.73 2.56
CA GLY A 191 4.15 -4.11 3.86
C GLY A 191 3.20 -4.95 4.71
N LEU A 192 1.89 -4.88 4.41
CA LEU A 192 0.92 -5.83 4.93
C LEU A 192 0.96 -7.11 4.08
N ASN A 193 0.88 -8.28 4.73
CA ASN A 193 0.92 -9.58 4.07
C ASN A 193 -0.26 -9.80 3.09
N CYS A 194 -1.41 -9.17 3.36
CA CYS A 194 -2.60 -9.27 2.53
C CYS A 194 -2.60 -8.31 1.33
N SER A 195 -1.74 -7.29 1.30
CA SER A 195 -1.78 -6.26 0.26
C SER A 195 -1.65 -6.80 -1.16
N PRO A 196 -0.76 -7.77 -1.46
CA PRO A 196 -0.70 -8.37 -2.80
C PRO A 196 -2.01 -9.03 -3.22
N TYR A 197 -2.64 -9.80 -2.32
CA TYR A 197 -3.93 -10.43 -2.58
C TYR A 197 -5.01 -9.40 -2.83
N LEU A 198 -5.13 -8.38 -1.96
CA LEU A 198 -6.12 -7.31 -2.10
C LEU A 198 -5.94 -6.57 -3.42
N ALA A 199 -4.70 -6.27 -3.83
CA ALA A 199 -4.44 -5.58 -5.08
C ALA A 199 -4.83 -6.40 -6.31
N ILE A 200 -4.39 -7.65 -6.39
CA ILE A 200 -4.69 -8.51 -7.55
C ILE A 200 -6.19 -8.83 -7.60
N LYS A 201 -6.83 -9.13 -6.47
CA LYS A 201 -8.27 -9.38 -6.45
C LYS A 201 -9.07 -8.12 -6.87
N THR A 202 -8.57 -6.92 -6.56
CA THR A 202 -9.18 -5.67 -7.04
C THR A 202 -9.11 -5.55 -8.55
N LEU A 203 -7.96 -5.89 -9.17
CA LEU A 203 -7.85 -5.91 -10.64
C LEU A 203 -8.80 -6.94 -11.27
N HIS A 204 -8.93 -8.13 -10.67
CA HIS A 204 -9.89 -9.13 -11.12
C HIS A 204 -11.34 -8.62 -10.98
N GLN A 205 -11.67 -7.94 -9.88
CA GLN A 205 -12.99 -7.34 -9.69
C GLN A 205 -13.27 -6.26 -10.74
N LEU A 206 -12.28 -5.40 -11.05
CA LEU A 206 -12.39 -4.42 -12.12
C LEU A 206 -12.66 -5.08 -13.48
N ALA A 207 -11.98 -6.19 -13.76
CA ALA A 207 -12.18 -6.97 -14.99
C ALA A 207 -13.55 -7.68 -15.01
N GLU A 208 -14.12 -8.06 -13.87
CA GLU A 208 -15.48 -8.59 -13.75
C GLU A 208 -16.53 -7.49 -13.98
N ASP A 209 -16.37 -6.34 -13.33
CA ASP A 209 -17.34 -5.23 -13.36
C ASP A 209 -17.41 -4.53 -14.73
N GLU A 210 -16.25 -4.21 -15.32
CA GLU A 210 -16.13 -3.42 -16.55
C GLU A 210 -15.79 -4.27 -17.78
N GLY A 211 -15.56 -5.58 -17.61
CA GLY A 211 -15.11 -6.46 -18.70
C GLY A 211 -16.10 -6.55 -19.86
N HIS A 212 -17.39 -6.38 -19.61
CA HIS A 212 -18.40 -6.33 -20.67
C HIS A 212 -18.19 -5.14 -21.64
N ARG A 213 -17.58 -4.05 -21.18
CA ARG A 213 -17.26 -2.85 -21.98
C ARG A 213 -15.87 -2.93 -22.59
N TYR A 214 -14.95 -3.61 -21.91
CA TYR A 214 -13.53 -3.70 -22.29
C TYR A 214 -13.02 -5.15 -22.22
N PRO A 215 -13.53 -6.08 -23.07
CA PRO A 215 -13.26 -7.51 -22.94
C PRO A 215 -11.76 -7.85 -23.06
N HIS A 216 -11.06 -7.27 -24.03
CA HIS A 216 -9.62 -7.49 -24.20
C HIS A 216 -8.81 -7.01 -22.99
N ALA A 217 -9.15 -5.84 -22.43
CA ALA A 217 -8.47 -5.33 -21.24
C ALA A 217 -8.73 -6.21 -20.01
N ALA A 218 -9.94 -6.75 -19.87
CA ALA A 218 -10.29 -7.68 -18.80
C ALA A 218 -9.48 -8.98 -18.87
N GLU A 219 -9.29 -9.53 -20.06
CA GLU A 219 -8.45 -10.73 -20.26
C GLU A 219 -6.98 -10.47 -19.92
N ILE A 220 -6.44 -9.32 -20.33
CA ILE A 220 -5.06 -8.90 -19.98
C ILE A 220 -4.91 -8.78 -18.45
N LEU A 221 -5.85 -8.11 -17.77
CA LEU A 221 -5.83 -7.93 -16.31
C LEU A 221 -5.90 -9.26 -15.55
N LYS A 222 -6.62 -10.26 -16.07
CA LYS A 222 -6.76 -11.57 -15.42
C LYS A 222 -5.56 -12.49 -15.69
N HIS A 223 -4.99 -12.44 -16.88
CA HIS A 223 -4.10 -13.51 -17.37
C HIS A 223 -2.70 -13.07 -17.78
N GLN A 224 -2.45 -11.77 -17.93
CA GLN A 224 -1.16 -11.25 -18.42
C GLN A 224 -0.53 -10.20 -17.50
N SER A 225 -1.15 -9.95 -16.34
CA SER A 225 -0.58 -9.12 -15.28
C SER A 225 0.40 -9.89 -14.40
N TYR A 226 1.54 -9.28 -14.08
CA TYR A 226 2.43 -9.67 -13.00
C TYR A 226 2.53 -8.52 -11.98
N VAL A 227 1.73 -8.59 -10.91
CA VAL A 227 1.62 -7.50 -9.92
C VAL A 227 1.23 -6.19 -10.61
N ASP A 228 2.12 -5.19 -10.63
CA ASP A 228 1.94 -3.87 -11.23
C ASP A 228 2.29 -3.84 -12.73
N ASP A 229 2.99 -4.85 -13.25
CA ASP A 229 3.33 -4.95 -14.67
C ASP A 229 2.22 -5.62 -15.48
N LEU A 230 1.81 -4.99 -16.57
CA LEU A 230 0.89 -5.50 -17.57
C LEU A 230 1.63 -5.71 -18.88
N ASN A 231 1.55 -6.91 -19.42
CA ASN A 231 2.03 -7.20 -20.76
C ASN A 231 0.81 -7.46 -21.65
N CYS A 232 0.75 -6.84 -22.81
CA CYS A 232 -0.34 -7.07 -23.77
C CYS A 232 0.20 -7.17 -25.20
N SER A 233 -0.47 -7.99 -26.02
CA SER A 233 -0.17 -8.11 -27.44
C SER A 233 -1.35 -7.61 -28.26
N PRO A 234 -1.12 -6.94 -29.40
CA PRO A 234 -2.21 -6.44 -30.25
C PRO A 234 -3.01 -7.54 -30.95
N TYR A 235 -2.60 -8.81 -30.83
CA TYR A 235 -3.20 -9.96 -31.52
C TYR A 235 -4.05 -10.86 -30.58
N LEU A 236 -4.50 -10.33 -29.45
CA LEU A 236 -5.47 -10.99 -28.54
C LEU A 236 -6.90 -10.70 -28.96
#